data_AF-A2ENN4-F1
#
_entry.id   AF-A2ENN4-F1
#
_cell.length_a   1.000
_cell.length_b   1.000
_cell.length_c   1.000
_cell.angle_alpha   90.00
_cell.angle_beta   90.00
_cell.angle_gamma   90.00
#
_symmetry.space_group_name_H-M   'P 1'
#
loop_
_entity.id
_entity.type
_entity.pdbx_description
1 polymer ?
#
loop_
_entity_poly.entity_id
_entity_poly.type
_entity_poly.pdbx_seq_one_letter_code
_entity_poly.pdbx_strand_id
1 'polypeptide(L)'
;MDVCFHSSGPSYDIWHRFYYPATYAKFVNTSRTVTENSHVFVGYVLFENFSPQGVIRITYPDDSTKVLVSTSSFINCSSNESDGGSIYMSSSLSGEGSFVQYKVCSYESKSDNLGSHSYIWVTNDDNHKNFVIESSFTQNTGRMSVLYHSSGSILFLSINISDSNIDANAAFSSSDPFSISTTNFSNFDNISSNQQCCFYHQSKTQIYDFCNVIDNKVSDNHAIFYLNSVTLSVNKSFFKGNKASNLFYIDSASPTVNECHFEDNTFETNKNYIHSSKSMTEIFLPNLYSSFLCENREYIKIKLILNTHIPNISISNLFSGQPSLHPSKHKH
;
A
#
# COMPACT_ATOMS: atom_id res chain seq x y z
N MET A 1 -20.58 -9.41 6.60
CA MET A 1 -20.61 -10.08 5.28
C MET A 1 -19.15 -10.26 4.92
N ASP A 2 -18.58 -11.38 5.33
CA ASP A 2 -17.14 -11.63 5.27
C ASP A 2 -16.77 -12.17 3.90
N VAL A 3 -16.09 -11.34 3.10
CA VAL A 3 -15.43 -11.80 1.88
C VAL A 3 -13.96 -11.95 2.22
N CYS A 4 -13.55 -13.18 2.53
CA CYS A 4 -12.13 -13.54 2.58
C CYS A 4 -11.54 -13.34 1.18
N PHE A 5 -10.65 -12.35 1.05
CA PHE A 5 -9.92 -12.10 -0.19
C PHE A 5 -8.73 -13.04 -0.28
N HIS A 6 -8.87 -14.13 -1.03
CA HIS A 6 -7.75 -14.88 -1.57
C HIS A 6 -7.96 -15.03 -3.06
N SER A 7 -7.11 -14.41 -3.89
CA SER A 7 -6.93 -14.86 -5.26
C SER A 7 -5.46 -14.83 -5.66
N SER A 8 -5.04 -15.94 -6.26
CA SER A 8 -3.76 -16.16 -6.95
C SER A 8 -3.95 -16.05 -8.48
N GLY A 9 -4.91 -15.24 -8.93
CA GLY A 9 -5.24 -15.07 -10.35
C GLY A 9 -4.13 -14.35 -11.14
N PRO A 10 -4.04 -14.57 -12.47
CA PRO A 10 -3.07 -13.89 -13.34
C PRO A 10 -3.33 -12.37 -13.43
N SER A 11 -2.31 -11.60 -13.82
CA SER A 11 -2.29 -10.13 -13.83
C SER A 11 -3.46 -9.41 -14.53
N TYR A 12 -4.20 -10.09 -15.41
CA TYR A 12 -5.35 -9.53 -16.12
C TYR A 12 -6.60 -9.45 -15.22
N ASP A 13 -6.71 -10.36 -14.26
CA ASP A 13 -7.80 -10.44 -13.27
C ASP A 13 -7.77 -9.24 -12.32
N ILE A 14 -6.58 -8.83 -11.89
CA ILE A 14 -6.43 -7.76 -10.89
C ILE A 14 -6.77 -6.37 -11.42
N TRP A 15 -6.45 -6.06 -12.69
CA TRP A 15 -6.88 -4.77 -13.29
C TRP A 15 -8.41 -4.70 -13.39
N HIS A 16 -9.03 -5.77 -13.91
CA HIS A 16 -10.48 -5.85 -14.08
C HIS A 16 -11.20 -5.72 -12.73
N ARG A 17 -10.65 -6.31 -11.68
CA ARG A 17 -11.19 -6.20 -10.31
C ARG A 17 -11.33 -4.75 -9.83
N PHE A 18 -10.41 -3.85 -10.19
CA PHE A 18 -10.44 -2.46 -9.72
C PHE A 18 -11.03 -1.47 -10.71
N TYR A 19 -10.85 -1.70 -12.01
CA TYR A 19 -11.08 -0.70 -13.04
C TYR A 19 -11.89 -1.19 -14.24
N TYR A 20 -12.55 -2.37 -14.20
CA TYR A 20 -13.46 -2.76 -15.28
C TYR A 20 -14.54 -1.69 -15.52
N PRO A 21 -14.83 -1.29 -16.78
CA PRO A 21 -14.34 -1.85 -18.06
C PRO A 21 -13.16 -1.10 -18.70
N ALA A 22 -12.44 -0.25 -17.96
CA ALA A 22 -11.32 0.52 -18.49
C ALA A 22 -10.24 -0.41 -19.08
N THR A 23 -9.65 0.02 -20.19
CA THR A 23 -8.53 -0.67 -20.84
C THR A 23 -7.25 0.11 -20.62
N TYR A 24 -6.09 -0.48 -20.87
CA TYR A 24 -4.81 0.23 -20.74
C TYR A 24 -3.91 -0.14 -21.92
N ALA A 25 -3.04 0.79 -22.30
CA ALA A 25 -1.98 0.48 -23.24
C ALA A 25 -0.91 -0.36 -22.53
N LYS A 26 -0.60 -1.54 -23.08
CA LYS A 26 0.47 -2.38 -22.54
C LYS A 26 1.81 -1.89 -23.06
N PHE A 27 2.65 -1.39 -22.17
CA PHE A 27 4.05 -1.09 -22.47
C PHE A 27 4.93 -2.22 -21.91
N VAL A 28 5.75 -2.82 -22.77
CA VAL A 28 6.69 -3.87 -22.37
C VAL A 28 8.08 -3.27 -22.23
N ASN A 29 8.58 -3.25 -21.01
CA ASN A 29 9.99 -3.27 -20.62
C ASN A 29 10.95 -2.36 -21.41
N THR A 30 11.09 -1.15 -20.90
CA THR A 30 12.31 -0.34 -21.03
C THR A 30 12.66 0.10 -19.62
N SER A 31 13.92 0.00 -19.19
CA SER A 31 14.39 0.54 -17.91
C SER A 31 14.21 2.06 -17.89
N ARG A 32 13.01 2.53 -17.52
CA ARG A 32 12.63 3.95 -17.53
C ARG A 32 11.62 4.26 -16.44
N THR A 33 11.58 5.55 -16.09
CA THR A 33 10.53 6.17 -15.29
C THR A 33 9.18 6.07 -16.01
N VAL A 34 8.11 5.82 -15.25
CA VAL A 34 6.73 5.81 -15.74
C VAL A 34 6.16 7.21 -15.58
N THR A 35 5.85 7.88 -16.68
CA THR A 35 5.43 9.29 -16.69
C THR A 35 4.14 9.54 -17.47
N GLU A 36 3.48 8.45 -17.90
CA GLU A 36 2.26 8.52 -18.67
C GLU A 36 1.10 9.03 -17.80
N ASN A 37 0.44 10.08 -18.26
CA ASN A 37 -0.78 10.62 -17.64
C ASN A 37 -2.06 9.89 -18.10
N SER A 38 -1.92 8.75 -18.78
CA SER A 38 -3.05 7.90 -19.19
C SER A 38 -3.31 6.78 -18.18
N HIS A 39 -4.21 5.84 -18.49
CA HIS A 39 -4.32 4.60 -17.72
C HIS A 39 -2.99 3.83 -17.74
N VAL A 40 -2.52 3.42 -16.56
CA VAL A 40 -1.22 2.76 -16.37
C VAL A 40 -1.38 1.51 -15.54
N PHE A 41 -0.87 0.38 -16.04
CA PHE A 41 -0.72 -0.84 -15.28
C PHE A 41 0.76 -1.24 -15.20
N VAL A 42 1.31 -1.23 -13.98
CA VAL A 42 2.65 -1.74 -13.67
C VAL A 42 2.48 -3.06 -12.93
N GLY A 43 3.00 -4.15 -13.48
CA GLY A 43 2.85 -5.48 -12.91
C GLY A 43 4.15 -6.27 -12.96
N TYR A 44 4.55 -6.91 -11.87
CA TYR A 44 5.71 -7.81 -11.82
C TYR A 44 7.05 -7.12 -12.18
N VAL A 45 7.27 -5.91 -11.68
CA VAL A 45 8.48 -5.12 -11.97
C VAL A 45 9.33 -4.95 -10.70
N LEU A 46 10.66 -5.00 -10.88
CA LEU A 46 11.62 -4.52 -9.88
C LEU A 46 12.18 -3.18 -10.35
N PHE A 47 12.04 -2.19 -9.49
CA PHE A 47 12.71 -0.90 -9.60
C PHE A 47 13.80 -0.84 -8.54
N GLU A 48 15.04 -0.62 -8.96
CA GLU A 48 16.20 -0.61 -8.07
C GLU A 48 17.06 0.60 -8.39
N ASN A 49 17.47 1.34 -7.35
CA ASN A 49 18.38 2.49 -7.43
C ASN A 49 17.91 3.64 -8.35
N PHE A 50 16.61 3.95 -8.34
CA PHE A 50 16.09 5.13 -9.04
C PHE A 50 16.23 6.38 -8.17
N SER A 51 17.14 7.27 -8.56
CA SER A 51 17.45 8.52 -7.86
C SER A 51 17.96 9.55 -8.90
N PRO A 52 17.71 10.86 -8.74
CA PRO A 52 17.08 11.55 -7.61
C PRO A 52 15.59 11.85 -7.82
N GLN A 53 14.97 11.21 -8.80
CA GLN A 53 13.63 11.54 -9.29
C GLN A 53 12.62 10.40 -9.08
N GLY A 54 12.97 9.34 -8.33
CA GLY A 54 12.19 8.11 -8.21
C GLY A 54 11.71 7.51 -9.53
N VAL A 55 10.58 6.79 -9.50
CA VAL A 55 10.23 5.81 -10.55
C VAL A 55 8.92 6.11 -11.26
N ILE A 56 7.83 6.25 -10.52
CA ILE A 56 6.50 6.47 -11.08
C ILE A 56 6.14 7.92 -10.80
N ARG A 57 5.94 8.70 -11.85
CA ARG A 57 5.79 10.17 -11.83
C ARG A 57 4.65 10.61 -12.74
N ILE A 58 3.44 10.58 -12.20
CA ILE A 58 2.22 10.96 -12.93
C ILE A 58 1.81 12.35 -12.43
N THR A 59 2.24 13.39 -13.16
CA THR A 59 2.17 14.79 -12.69
C THR A 59 0.98 15.59 -13.19
N TYR A 60 0.30 15.08 -14.22
CA TYR A 60 -0.90 15.70 -14.76
C TYR A 60 -1.94 14.62 -15.10
N PRO A 61 -2.32 13.76 -14.14
CA PRO A 61 -3.43 12.85 -14.37
C PRO A 61 -4.71 13.65 -14.58
N ASP A 62 -5.64 13.09 -15.34
CA ASP A 62 -7.03 13.56 -15.40
C ASP A 62 -7.95 12.70 -14.51
N ASP A 63 -9.20 13.14 -14.27
CA ASP A 63 -10.20 12.36 -13.51
C ASP A 63 -10.40 10.95 -14.07
N SER A 64 -10.25 10.76 -15.38
CA SER A 64 -10.39 9.43 -15.98
C SER A 64 -9.22 8.52 -15.64
N THR A 65 -8.04 9.06 -15.34
CA THR A 65 -6.79 8.33 -15.15
C THR A 65 -6.92 7.25 -14.07
N LYS A 66 -6.44 6.04 -14.37
CA LYS A 66 -6.47 4.87 -13.48
C LYS A 66 -5.09 4.24 -13.47
N VAL A 67 -4.52 4.07 -12.29
CA VAL A 67 -3.17 3.56 -12.11
C VAL A 67 -3.20 2.37 -11.17
N LEU A 68 -2.67 1.23 -11.63
CA LEU A 68 -2.49 0.05 -10.80
C LEU A 68 -1.02 -0.34 -10.78
N VAL A 69 -0.45 -0.43 -9.59
CA VAL A 69 0.86 -1.04 -9.35
C VAL A 69 0.65 -2.34 -8.61
N SER A 70 0.97 -3.46 -9.26
CA SER A 70 0.73 -4.80 -8.74
C SER A 70 2.00 -5.62 -8.66
N THR A 71 2.19 -6.36 -7.56
CA THR A 71 3.23 -7.39 -7.41
C THR A 71 4.62 -6.87 -7.83
N SER A 72 4.95 -5.65 -7.41
CA SER A 72 6.17 -4.95 -7.84
C SER A 72 7.01 -4.53 -6.63
N SER A 73 8.32 -4.45 -6.82
CA SER A 73 9.28 -4.15 -5.77
C SER A 73 10.04 -2.86 -6.06
N PHE A 74 10.26 -2.05 -5.04
CA PHE A 74 11.01 -0.81 -5.06
C PHE A 74 12.15 -0.93 -4.05
N ILE A 75 13.39 -0.88 -4.52
CA ILE A 75 14.59 -1.05 -3.69
C ILE A 75 15.45 0.19 -3.84
N ASN A 76 15.70 0.89 -2.74
CA ASN A 76 16.57 2.07 -2.71
C ASN A 76 16.19 3.11 -3.79
N CYS A 77 14.89 3.39 -3.89
CA CYS A 77 14.33 4.38 -4.80
C CYS A 77 14.08 5.68 -4.02
N SER A 78 14.48 6.81 -4.58
CA SER A 78 14.45 8.08 -3.85
C SER A 78 14.09 9.28 -4.71
N SER A 79 13.43 10.25 -4.08
CA SER A 79 13.23 11.60 -4.62
C SER A 79 13.81 12.64 -3.68
N ASN A 80 14.69 13.50 -4.19
CA ASN A 80 15.30 14.56 -3.37
C ASN A 80 14.66 15.94 -3.64
N GLU A 81 13.91 16.07 -4.73
CA GLU A 81 13.37 17.37 -5.20
C GLU A 81 11.84 17.38 -5.30
N SER A 82 11.18 16.25 -5.07
CA SER A 82 9.73 16.11 -5.19
C SER A 82 9.15 15.25 -4.08
N ASP A 83 7.83 15.32 -3.92
CA ASP A 83 7.09 14.34 -3.14
C ASP A 83 7.17 12.95 -3.78
N GLY A 84 6.94 11.92 -2.96
CA GLY A 84 6.85 10.53 -3.36
C GLY A 84 8.19 9.92 -3.74
N GLY A 85 8.95 9.36 -2.78
CA GLY A 85 10.29 8.84 -3.02
C GLY A 85 10.35 7.83 -4.17
N SER A 86 9.43 6.85 -4.19
CA SER A 86 9.28 5.88 -5.28
C SER A 86 8.16 6.24 -6.26
N ILE A 87 7.02 6.68 -5.74
CA ILE A 87 5.78 6.89 -6.50
C ILE A 87 5.19 8.26 -6.19
N TYR A 88 4.85 9.01 -7.23
CA TYR A 88 4.14 10.27 -7.16
C TYR A 88 2.97 10.24 -8.15
N MET A 89 1.78 10.57 -7.67
CA MET A 89 0.63 10.91 -8.51
C MET A 89 -0.12 12.08 -7.89
N SER A 90 -0.21 13.20 -8.62
CA SER A 90 -1.02 14.37 -8.25
C SER A 90 -1.03 15.36 -9.40
N SER A 91 -2.14 16.08 -9.56
CA SER A 91 -2.22 17.30 -10.36
C SER A 91 -1.92 18.51 -9.46
N SER A 92 -1.17 19.50 -9.99
CA SER A 92 -0.66 20.64 -9.20
C SER A 92 -1.74 21.55 -8.58
N LEU A 93 -3.01 21.38 -8.97
CA LEU A 93 -4.13 22.23 -8.54
C LEU A 93 -5.23 21.46 -7.81
N SER A 94 -5.32 20.14 -8.04
CA SER A 94 -6.30 19.25 -7.43
C SER A 94 -5.82 17.80 -7.55
N GLY A 95 -6.20 16.94 -6.61
CA GLY A 95 -6.04 15.51 -6.86
C GLY A 95 -6.89 15.09 -8.05
N GLU A 96 -6.35 14.24 -8.92
CA GLU A 96 -7.03 13.75 -10.12
C GLU A 96 -6.75 12.24 -10.30
N GLY A 97 -7.72 11.51 -10.87
CA GLY A 97 -7.58 10.10 -11.23
C GLY A 97 -7.78 9.12 -10.07
N SER A 98 -7.27 7.89 -10.20
CA SER A 98 -7.31 6.86 -9.15
C SER A 98 -6.03 6.05 -9.14
N PHE A 99 -5.61 5.61 -7.95
CA PHE A 99 -4.41 4.83 -7.75
C PHE A 99 -4.66 3.62 -6.84
N VAL A 100 -4.19 2.45 -7.24
CA VAL A 100 -4.19 1.24 -6.43
C VAL A 100 -2.78 0.64 -6.39
N GLN A 101 -2.30 0.37 -5.18
CA GLN A 101 -1.11 -0.42 -4.89
C GLN A 101 -1.55 -1.80 -4.36
N TYR A 102 -1.10 -2.88 -4.99
CA TYR A 102 -1.46 -4.25 -4.61
C TYR A 102 -0.22 -5.14 -4.58
N LYS A 103 0.08 -5.81 -3.46
CA LYS A 103 1.29 -6.66 -3.34
C LYS A 103 2.59 -5.93 -3.68
N VAL A 104 2.69 -4.68 -3.25
CA VAL A 104 3.89 -3.86 -3.43
C VAL A 104 4.86 -4.11 -2.29
N CYS A 105 6.16 -4.22 -2.62
CA CYS A 105 7.26 -4.22 -1.68
C CYS A 105 8.06 -2.92 -1.81
N SER A 106 8.31 -2.22 -0.71
CA SER A 106 9.28 -1.12 -0.64
C SER A 106 10.36 -1.42 0.39
N TYR A 107 11.62 -1.26 -0.02
CA TYR A 107 12.80 -1.37 0.82
C TYR A 107 13.67 -0.12 0.64
N GLU A 108 14.01 0.55 1.75
CA GLU A 108 14.91 1.71 1.75
C GLU A 108 14.47 2.84 0.80
N SER A 109 13.16 3.03 0.57
CA SER A 109 12.71 4.20 -0.19
C SER A 109 12.89 5.48 0.62
N LYS A 110 13.25 6.57 -0.07
CA LYS A 110 13.56 7.86 0.58
C LYS A 110 12.88 9.06 -0.09
N SER A 111 12.37 9.97 0.73
CA SER A 111 11.95 11.32 0.29
C SER A 111 12.32 12.37 1.33
N ASP A 112 12.96 13.46 0.90
CA ASP A 112 13.19 14.62 1.77
C ASP A 112 11.92 15.49 1.94
N ASN A 113 10.80 15.07 1.32
CA ASN A 113 9.50 15.75 1.35
C ASN A 113 8.37 14.79 1.78
N LEU A 114 7.19 14.85 1.15
CA LEU A 114 6.04 14.01 1.50
C LEU A 114 6.16 12.62 0.86
N GLY A 115 5.84 11.56 1.62
CA GLY A 115 5.79 10.17 1.17
C GLY A 115 7.15 9.60 0.78
N SER A 116 7.86 8.92 1.69
CA SER A 116 9.13 8.26 1.37
C SER A 116 8.99 7.11 0.39
N HIS A 117 7.86 6.39 0.39
CA HIS A 117 7.50 5.49 -0.70
C HIS A 117 6.57 6.16 -1.70
N SER A 118 5.37 6.58 -1.27
CA SER A 118 4.37 7.11 -2.18
C SER A 118 3.71 8.39 -1.69
N TYR A 119 3.57 9.37 -2.58
CA TYR A 119 2.69 10.51 -2.45
C TYR A 119 1.58 10.42 -3.51
N ILE A 120 0.34 10.25 -3.06
CA ILE A 120 -0.81 10.00 -3.93
C ILE A 120 -1.95 10.95 -3.56
N TRP A 121 -2.32 11.83 -4.48
CA TRP A 121 -3.46 12.72 -4.37
C TRP A 121 -4.38 12.54 -5.59
N VAL A 122 -5.57 12.01 -5.34
CA VAL A 122 -6.55 11.63 -6.38
C VAL A 122 -7.80 12.50 -6.37
N THR A 123 -8.69 12.34 -7.35
CA THR A 123 -9.97 13.06 -7.40
C THR A 123 -10.75 12.85 -6.10
N ASN A 124 -11.27 13.94 -5.55
CA ASN A 124 -11.99 13.91 -4.28
C ASN A 124 -13.45 13.48 -4.45
N ASP A 125 -13.67 12.21 -4.79
CA ASP A 125 -14.97 11.55 -4.74
C ASP A 125 -14.86 10.04 -4.42
N ASP A 126 -15.99 9.40 -4.07
CA ASP A 126 -16.02 7.98 -3.69
C ASP A 126 -15.77 6.98 -4.84
N ASN A 127 -15.89 7.40 -6.10
CA ASN A 127 -15.61 6.54 -7.24
C ASN A 127 -14.12 6.42 -7.52
N HIS A 128 -13.31 7.33 -6.96
CA HIS A 128 -11.87 7.37 -7.15
C HIS A 128 -11.13 6.67 -6.03
N LYS A 129 -10.39 5.63 -6.41
CA LYS A 129 -9.69 4.73 -5.48
C LYS A 129 -8.34 5.33 -5.11
N ASN A 130 -7.99 5.26 -3.83
CA ASN A 130 -6.67 5.55 -3.30
C ASN A 130 -6.25 4.43 -2.33
N PHE A 131 -5.92 3.26 -2.90
CA PHE A 131 -5.83 2.02 -2.12
C PHE A 131 -4.39 1.50 -2.02
N VAL A 132 -4.05 0.93 -0.87
CA VAL A 132 -2.85 0.12 -0.64
C VAL A 132 -3.29 -1.18 0.02
N ILE A 133 -3.05 -2.29 -0.66
CA ILE A 133 -3.61 -3.59 -0.30
C ILE A 133 -2.49 -4.64 -0.30
N GLU A 134 -2.44 -5.46 0.76
CA GLU A 134 -1.53 -6.61 0.87
C GLU A 134 -0.08 -6.22 0.54
N SER A 135 0.44 -5.13 1.12
CA SER A 135 1.73 -4.53 0.71
C SER A 135 2.65 -4.30 1.92
N SER A 136 3.96 -4.21 1.68
CA SER A 136 4.97 -4.13 2.73
C SER A 136 5.98 -3.03 2.46
N PHE A 137 6.31 -2.26 3.49
CA PHE A 137 7.22 -1.14 3.42
C PHE A 137 8.17 -1.23 4.62
N THR A 138 9.46 -1.43 4.37
CA THR A 138 10.44 -1.52 5.47
C THR A 138 11.66 -0.64 5.24
N GLN A 139 12.27 -0.19 6.34
CA GLN A 139 13.50 0.63 6.33
C GLN A 139 13.39 1.92 5.51
N ASN A 140 12.18 2.48 5.38
CA ASN A 140 11.99 3.72 4.64
C ASN A 140 12.41 4.91 5.51
N THR A 141 12.98 5.94 4.88
CA THR A 141 13.45 7.14 5.59
C THR A 141 12.97 8.41 4.89
N GLY A 142 12.85 9.51 5.62
CA GLY A 142 12.39 10.76 5.01
C GLY A 142 11.70 11.71 5.96
N ARG A 143 11.10 12.76 5.40
CA ARG A 143 10.52 13.83 6.20
C ARG A 143 9.10 13.54 6.68
N MET A 144 8.20 13.06 5.81
CA MET A 144 6.78 12.94 6.18
C MET A 144 6.09 11.73 5.53
N SER A 145 5.77 10.72 6.32
CA SER A 145 5.07 9.47 5.94
C SER A 145 5.82 8.56 5.01
N VAL A 146 5.65 7.25 5.20
CA VAL A 146 5.96 6.25 4.17
C VAL A 146 4.91 6.35 3.06
N LEU A 147 3.65 6.40 3.46
CA LEU A 147 2.50 6.53 2.57
C LEU A 147 1.79 7.86 2.84
N TYR A 148 1.84 8.80 1.91
CA TYR A 148 1.03 10.02 1.96
C TYR A 148 -0.12 9.90 0.96
N HIS A 149 -1.34 9.75 1.46
CA HIS A 149 -2.53 9.53 0.64
C HIS A 149 -3.58 10.60 0.95
N SER A 150 -4.03 11.30 -0.09
CA SER A 150 -4.99 12.38 -0.01
C SER A 150 -6.16 12.18 -0.96
N SER A 151 -7.37 12.48 -0.49
CA SER A 151 -8.61 12.44 -1.27
C SER A 151 -9.02 11.07 -1.82
N GLY A 152 -10.24 11.03 -2.35
CA GLY A 152 -10.88 9.82 -2.86
C GLY A 152 -11.35 8.89 -1.74
N SER A 153 -11.60 7.63 -2.10
CA SER A 153 -11.75 6.53 -1.15
C SER A 153 -10.37 6.02 -0.74
N ILE A 154 -9.98 6.23 0.52
CA ILE A 154 -8.67 5.81 1.05
C ILE A 154 -8.81 4.46 1.76
N LEU A 155 -7.98 3.49 1.39
CA LEU A 155 -7.97 2.15 1.98
C LEU A 155 -6.55 1.65 2.19
N PHE A 156 -6.20 1.34 3.44
CA PHE A 156 -5.01 0.59 3.82
C PHE A 156 -5.45 -0.78 4.35
N LEU A 157 -5.26 -1.84 3.56
CA LEU A 157 -5.74 -3.19 3.90
C LEU A 157 -4.58 -4.17 3.91
N SER A 158 -4.36 -4.84 5.03
CA SER A 158 -3.31 -5.85 5.16
C SER A 158 -1.93 -5.33 4.78
N ILE A 159 -1.60 -4.13 5.26
CA ILE A 159 -0.28 -3.53 5.03
C ILE A 159 0.66 -3.81 6.20
N ASN A 160 1.95 -3.92 5.90
CA ASN A 160 3.02 -3.95 6.88
C ASN A 160 3.92 -2.73 6.70
N ILE A 161 4.11 -1.93 7.74
CA ILE A 161 5.16 -0.92 7.77
C ILE A 161 6.07 -1.24 8.95
N SER A 162 7.37 -1.45 8.69
CA SER A 162 8.31 -1.76 9.75
C SER A 162 9.64 -1.03 9.62
N ASP A 163 10.38 -0.96 10.73
CA ASP A 163 11.79 -0.53 10.80
C ASP A 163 12.08 0.81 10.10
N SER A 164 11.08 1.68 10.01
CA SER A 164 11.14 2.92 9.24
C SER A 164 11.37 4.10 10.17
N ASN A 165 12.25 5.01 9.76
CA ASN A 165 12.61 6.19 10.54
C ASN A 165 12.33 7.46 9.74
N ILE A 166 11.26 8.15 10.09
CA ILE A 166 10.72 9.29 9.35
C ILE A 166 10.59 10.46 10.34
N ASP A 167 10.87 11.68 9.91
CA ASP A 167 10.88 12.81 10.85
C ASP A 167 9.49 13.07 11.47
N ALA A 168 8.46 13.30 10.65
CA ALA A 168 7.15 13.76 11.11
C ALA A 168 6.14 12.63 11.37
N ASN A 169 5.46 12.15 10.33
CA ASN A 169 4.39 11.16 10.42
C ASN A 169 4.96 9.82 10.00
N ALA A 170 5.35 8.92 10.90
CA ALA A 170 6.32 7.91 10.49
C ALA A 170 5.78 6.69 9.74
N ALA A 171 4.48 6.41 9.81
CA ALA A 171 3.85 5.35 9.04
C ALA A 171 3.12 5.92 7.82
N PHE A 172 1.94 6.52 8.02
CA PHE A 172 1.13 7.04 6.93
C PHE A 172 0.38 8.32 7.29
N SER A 173 0.00 9.06 6.25
CA SER A 173 -0.94 10.17 6.29
C SER A 173 -2.17 9.84 5.45
N SER A 174 -3.35 10.02 6.05
CA SER A 174 -4.67 9.88 5.43
C SER A 174 -5.41 11.21 5.54
N SER A 175 -5.37 12.01 4.47
CA SER A 175 -5.92 13.36 4.45
C SER A 175 -7.13 13.49 3.53
N ASP A 176 -8.16 14.17 4.04
CA ASP A 176 -9.32 14.62 3.27
C ASP A 176 -9.96 13.53 2.40
N PRO A 177 -10.24 12.31 2.92
CA PRO A 177 -11.01 11.33 2.15
C PRO A 177 -12.38 11.93 1.82
N PHE A 178 -13.00 11.48 0.73
CA PHE A 178 -14.31 12.03 0.36
C PHE A 178 -15.39 11.71 1.40
N SER A 179 -15.51 10.42 1.75
CA SER A 179 -16.45 9.94 2.76
C SER A 179 -15.73 9.29 3.95
N ILE A 180 -14.97 8.22 3.70
CA ILE A 180 -14.35 7.39 4.72
C ILE A 180 -12.94 6.97 4.32
N SER A 181 -12.04 6.92 5.30
CA SER A 181 -10.76 6.22 5.19
C SER A 181 -10.75 5.02 6.12
N THR A 182 -10.22 3.88 5.65
CA THR A 182 -10.15 2.65 6.44
C THR A 182 -8.73 2.10 6.46
N THR A 183 -8.23 1.79 7.66
CA THR A 183 -7.03 1.00 7.91
C THR A 183 -7.44 -0.29 8.61
N ASN A 184 -7.11 -1.44 8.02
CA ASN A 184 -7.57 -2.73 8.55
C ASN A 184 -6.54 -3.85 8.39
N PHE A 185 -6.50 -4.79 9.34
CA PHE A 185 -5.68 -6.00 9.33
C PHE A 185 -4.19 -5.73 9.10
N SER A 186 -3.66 -4.63 9.64
CA SER A 186 -2.33 -4.11 9.31
C SER A 186 -1.36 -4.18 10.49
N ASN A 187 -0.07 -4.18 10.17
CA ASN A 187 1.01 -4.29 11.15
C ASN A 187 1.94 -3.07 11.05
N PHE A 188 2.22 -2.45 12.19
CA PHE A 188 3.08 -1.28 12.32
C PHE A 188 4.08 -1.52 13.44
N ASP A 189 5.32 -1.81 13.07
CA ASP A 189 6.32 -2.37 13.98
C ASP A 189 7.65 -1.60 13.92
N ASN A 190 8.20 -1.24 15.09
CA ASN A 190 9.51 -0.60 15.19
C ASN A 190 9.66 0.65 14.29
N ILE A 191 8.61 1.48 14.21
CA ILE A 191 8.62 2.73 13.45
C ILE A 191 9.01 3.88 14.38
N SER A 192 9.86 4.80 13.92
CA SER A 192 10.25 5.98 14.70
C SER A 192 9.93 7.32 14.02
N SER A 193 9.40 8.24 14.83
CA SER A 193 9.14 9.66 14.52
C SER A 193 9.87 10.59 15.50
N ASN A 194 10.40 11.71 15.00
CA ASN A 194 11.05 12.73 15.82
C ASN A 194 10.28 14.05 15.95
N GLN A 195 9.18 14.25 15.21
CA GLN A 195 8.47 15.54 15.16
C GLN A 195 6.95 15.50 15.37
N GLN A 196 6.23 14.40 15.06
CA GLN A 196 4.76 14.45 15.08
C GLN A 196 4.07 13.18 15.58
N CYS A 197 4.05 12.11 14.79
CA CYS A 197 3.27 10.92 15.11
C CYS A 197 3.68 9.71 14.29
N CYS A 198 3.04 8.56 14.53
CA CYS A 198 3.08 7.45 13.57
C CYS A 198 1.99 7.62 12.50
N PHE A 199 0.78 7.99 12.90
CA PHE A 199 -0.41 8.00 12.04
C PHE A 199 -1.06 9.38 12.01
N TYR A 200 -1.11 10.01 10.84
CA TYR A 200 -1.80 11.27 10.65
C TYR A 200 -3.15 11.06 9.98
N HIS A 201 -4.21 11.55 10.63
CA HIS A 201 -5.58 11.51 10.13
C HIS A 201 -6.16 12.91 10.07
N GLN A 202 -6.66 13.30 8.90
CA GLN A 202 -7.32 14.58 8.70
C GLN A 202 -8.68 14.44 8.02
N SER A 203 -9.66 15.17 8.53
CA SER A 203 -11.02 15.30 7.99
C SER A 203 -11.84 14.01 8.01
N LYS A 204 -13.17 14.20 8.03
CA LYS A 204 -14.21 13.16 7.87
C LYS A 204 -14.12 12.02 8.88
N THR A 205 -14.77 10.90 8.58
CA THR A 205 -14.77 9.70 9.40
C THR A 205 -13.63 8.79 8.95
N GLN A 206 -12.86 8.28 9.91
CA GLN A 206 -11.80 7.32 9.64
C GLN A 206 -11.89 6.13 10.60
N ILE A 207 -11.61 4.94 10.08
CA ILE A 207 -11.67 3.68 10.81
C ILE A 207 -10.28 3.04 10.85
N TYR A 208 -9.87 2.61 12.03
CA TYR A 208 -8.64 1.89 12.26
C TYR A 208 -8.98 0.61 13.05
N ASP A 209 -8.94 -0.55 12.39
CA ASP A 209 -9.48 -1.80 12.95
C ASP A 209 -8.49 -2.96 12.80
N PHE A 210 -8.49 -3.90 13.75
CA PHE A 210 -7.67 -5.12 13.72
C PHE A 210 -6.19 -4.91 13.37
N CYS A 211 -5.54 -3.91 13.97
CA CYS A 211 -4.13 -3.61 13.69
C CYS A 211 -3.22 -3.92 14.88
N ASN A 212 -1.99 -4.30 14.57
CA ASN A 212 -0.89 -4.38 15.52
C ASN A 212 -0.06 -3.09 15.44
N VAL A 213 0.22 -2.49 16.60
CA VAL A 213 1.05 -1.30 16.76
C VAL A 213 2.08 -1.62 17.84
N ILE A 214 3.30 -1.97 17.41
CA ILE A 214 4.31 -2.60 18.26
C ILE A 214 5.61 -1.80 18.23
N ASP A 215 6.18 -1.54 19.41
CA ASP A 215 7.51 -0.95 19.61
C ASP A 215 7.78 0.36 18.84
N ASN A 216 6.72 1.10 18.51
CA ASN A 216 6.86 2.36 17.80
C ASN A 216 7.30 3.47 18.76
N LYS A 217 8.13 4.39 18.27
CA LYS A 217 8.69 5.49 19.06
C LYS A 217 8.34 6.83 18.43
N VAL A 218 7.75 7.72 19.19
CA VAL A 218 7.56 9.13 18.85
C VAL A 218 8.30 9.97 19.88
N SER A 219 8.87 11.09 19.47
CA SER A 219 9.58 12.00 20.36
C SER A 219 8.72 12.47 21.54
N ASP A 220 9.42 12.90 22.60
CA ASP A 220 8.80 13.40 23.81
C ASP A 220 7.96 14.65 23.47
N ASN A 221 6.72 14.69 23.98
CA ASN A 221 5.61 15.65 23.72
C ASN A 221 4.67 15.33 22.55
N HIS A 222 4.88 14.21 21.86
CA HIS A 222 4.09 13.84 20.70
C HIS A 222 3.22 12.60 20.95
N ALA A 223 2.47 12.17 19.93
CA ALA A 223 1.47 11.13 20.07
C ALA A 223 1.57 10.05 19.00
N ILE A 224 1.04 8.85 19.26
CA ILE A 224 0.96 7.80 18.24
C ILE A 224 0.09 8.25 17.06
N PHE A 225 -1.03 8.89 17.35
CA PHE A 225 -1.97 9.43 16.36
C PHE A 225 -2.01 10.96 16.42
N TYR A 226 -1.93 11.62 15.27
CA TYR A 226 -2.27 13.03 15.11
C TYR A 226 -3.63 13.15 14.41
N LEU A 227 -4.57 13.86 15.03
CA LEU A 227 -5.94 13.98 14.56
C LEU A 227 -6.28 15.43 14.26
N ASN A 228 -6.66 15.74 13.02
CA ASN A 228 -7.10 17.06 12.59
C ASN A 228 -8.51 17.02 12.02
N SER A 229 -9.49 17.65 12.67
CA SER A 229 -10.85 17.80 12.13
C SER A 229 -11.53 16.47 11.74
N VAL A 230 -11.22 15.39 12.48
CA VAL A 230 -11.56 14.00 12.13
C VAL A 230 -12.39 13.31 13.22
N THR A 231 -13.29 12.41 12.81
CA THR A 231 -13.91 11.42 13.70
C THR A 231 -13.19 10.08 13.50
N LEU A 232 -12.38 9.66 14.46
CA LEU A 232 -11.58 8.43 14.36
C LEU A 232 -12.15 7.34 15.29
N SER A 233 -12.34 6.14 14.75
CA SER A 233 -12.66 4.95 15.54
C SER A 233 -11.50 3.97 15.48
N VAL A 234 -10.85 3.72 16.63
CA VAL A 234 -9.79 2.73 16.81
C VAL A 234 -10.39 1.51 17.49
N ASN A 235 -10.45 0.39 16.78
CA ASN A 235 -11.17 -0.79 17.22
C ASN A 235 -10.26 -2.02 17.21
N LYS A 236 -10.46 -2.91 18.19
CA LYS A 236 -9.94 -4.30 18.19
C LYS A 236 -8.46 -4.40 17.82
N SER A 237 -7.66 -3.43 18.26
CA SER A 237 -6.26 -3.29 17.91
C SER A 237 -5.36 -3.59 19.12
N PHE A 238 -4.15 -4.08 18.84
CA PHE A 238 -3.17 -4.49 19.83
C PHE A 238 -2.00 -3.50 19.85
N PHE A 239 -1.77 -2.88 21.00
CA PHE A 239 -0.71 -1.91 21.23
C PHE A 239 0.29 -2.44 22.24
N LYS A 240 1.55 -2.62 21.83
CA LYS A 240 2.61 -3.12 22.73
C LYS A 240 3.89 -2.30 22.63
N GLY A 241 4.49 -1.96 23.78
CA GLY A 241 5.86 -1.43 23.83
C GLY A 241 6.05 -0.03 23.24
N ASN A 242 4.97 0.66 22.86
CA ASN A 242 5.08 1.94 22.17
C ASN A 242 5.50 3.07 23.13
N LYS A 243 6.37 3.94 22.62
CA LYS A 243 6.95 5.07 23.34
C LYS A 243 6.47 6.38 22.74
N ALA A 244 5.53 7.03 23.41
CA ALA A 244 5.05 8.38 23.09
C ALA A 244 4.50 9.03 24.35
N SER A 245 4.34 10.36 24.35
CA SER A 245 3.70 11.05 25.48
C SER A 245 2.19 10.80 25.54
N ASN A 246 1.55 10.63 24.38
CA ASN A 246 0.11 10.43 24.29
C ASN A 246 -0.26 9.37 23.25
N LEU A 247 -1.44 8.78 23.39
CA LEU A 247 -2.05 8.01 22.30
C LEU A 247 -2.51 8.94 21.17
N PHE A 248 -3.20 10.04 21.51
CA PHE A 248 -3.71 11.02 20.56
C PHE A 248 -3.19 12.43 20.83
N TYR A 249 -2.82 13.13 19.76
CA TYR A 249 -2.79 14.58 19.67
C TYR A 249 -4.05 15.02 18.92
N ILE A 250 -4.85 15.91 19.52
CA ILE A 250 -6.20 16.24 19.04
C ILE A 250 -6.24 17.72 18.66
N ASP A 251 -6.44 17.99 17.37
CA ASP A 251 -6.81 19.28 16.82
C ASP A 251 -8.22 19.18 16.23
N SER A 252 -9.22 19.62 17.00
CA SER A 252 -10.63 19.63 16.57
C SER A 252 -11.17 18.26 16.14
N ALA A 253 -10.83 17.18 16.85
CA ALA A 253 -11.18 15.81 16.49
C ALA A 253 -11.94 15.05 17.59
N SER A 254 -12.58 13.93 17.21
CA SER A 254 -13.35 13.05 18.11
C SER A 254 -12.88 11.60 17.97
N PRO A 255 -11.86 11.16 18.74
CA PRO A 255 -11.44 9.76 18.76
C PRO A 255 -12.34 8.91 19.67
N THR A 256 -12.55 7.66 19.27
CA THR A 256 -13.11 6.59 20.12
C THR A 256 -12.20 5.37 20.04
N VAL A 257 -11.96 4.74 21.19
CA VAL A 257 -11.16 3.51 21.29
C VAL A 257 -12.01 2.41 21.90
N ASN A 258 -12.21 1.32 21.15
CA ASN A 258 -13.08 0.21 21.56
C ASN A 258 -12.38 -1.14 21.41
N GLU A 259 -12.55 -1.99 22.42
CA GLU A 259 -12.03 -3.36 22.45
C GLU A 259 -10.53 -3.46 22.13
N CYS A 260 -9.72 -2.46 22.45
CA CYS A 260 -8.27 -2.48 22.19
C CYS A 260 -7.49 -3.03 23.40
N HIS A 261 -6.27 -3.49 23.14
CA HIS A 261 -5.35 -3.96 24.17
C HIS A 261 -4.10 -3.09 24.24
N PHE A 262 -3.62 -2.86 25.45
CA PHE A 262 -2.45 -2.04 25.71
C PHE A 262 -1.53 -2.77 26.71
N GLU A 263 -0.31 -3.07 26.27
CA GLU A 263 0.74 -3.73 27.05
C GLU A 263 2.03 -2.90 26.96
N ASP A 264 2.70 -2.62 28.07
CA ASP A 264 4.04 -1.99 28.09
C ASP A 264 4.20 -0.67 27.30
N ASN A 265 3.13 0.10 27.13
CA ASN A 265 3.19 1.42 26.48
C ASN A 265 3.51 2.53 27.50
N THR A 266 4.18 3.60 27.05
CA THR A 266 4.53 4.73 27.95
C THR A 266 3.41 5.75 28.15
N PHE A 267 2.45 5.82 27.24
CA PHE A 267 1.33 6.76 27.33
C PHE A 267 0.21 6.22 28.24
N GLU A 268 -0.50 7.13 28.90
CA GLU A 268 -1.60 6.77 29.78
C GLU A 268 -2.85 6.28 29.02
N THR A 269 -3.47 5.23 29.54
CA THR A 269 -4.65 4.55 28.98
C THR A 269 -5.94 4.82 29.75
N ASN A 270 -5.92 5.69 30.75
CA ASN A 270 -7.05 6.05 31.61
C ASN A 270 -7.79 7.32 31.14
N LYS A 271 -7.93 7.53 29.83
CA LYS A 271 -8.56 8.73 29.25
C LYS A 271 -9.98 8.47 28.76
N ASN A 272 -10.79 9.54 28.73
CA ASN A 272 -12.23 9.51 28.43
C ASN A 272 -12.63 8.94 27.05
N TYR A 273 -11.71 8.82 26.10
CA TYR A 273 -11.97 8.27 24.76
C TYR A 273 -11.79 6.74 24.69
N ILE A 274 -11.32 6.09 25.76
CA ILE A 274 -11.20 4.63 25.85
C ILE A 274 -12.48 4.09 26.49
N HIS A 275 -13.39 3.59 25.66
CA HIS A 275 -14.69 3.09 26.10
C HIS A 275 -14.60 1.66 26.64
N SER A 276 -13.79 0.82 26.00
CA SER A 276 -13.55 -0.55 26.44
C SER A 276 -12.13 -0.98 26.09
N SER A 277 -11.42 -1.50 27.08
CA SER A 277 -10.20 -2.27 26.86
C SER A 277 -10.53 -3.76 26.91
N LYS A 278 -9.79 -4.57 26.15
CA LYS A 278 -9.98 -6.01 26.09
C LYS A 278 -8.62 -6.68 26.18
N SER A 279 -8.49 -7.70 27.02
CA SER A 279 -7.28 -8.54 27.00
C SER A 279 -7.24 -9.30 25.68
N MET A 280 -6.16 -9.17 24.91
CA MET A 280 -5.91 -9.97 23.72
C MET A 280 -4.40 -10.16 23.54
N THR A 281 -4.02 -11.16 22.76
CA THR A 281 -2.64 -11.29 22.27
C THR A 281 -2.47 -10.50 20.98
N GLU A 282 -1.23 -10.38 20.52
CA GLU A 282 -0.93 -9.91 19.17
C GLU A 282 -1.85 -10.59 18.14
N ILE A 283 -2.35 -9.77 17.20
CA ILE A 283 -3.30 -10.22 16.18
C ILE A 283 -2.52 -11.03 15.15
N PHE A 284 -2.94 -12.26 14.93
CA PHE A 284 -2.40 -13.08 13.85
C PHE A 284 -2.96 -12.61 12.50
N LEU A 285 -2.08 -12.08 11.64
CA LEU A 285 -2.43 -11.54 10.32
C LEU A 285 -1.90 -12.47 9.20
N PRO A 286 -2.64 -13.53 8.82
CA PRO A 286 -2.14 -14.56 7.89
C PRO A 286 -1.86 -14.04 6.48
N ASN A 287 -2.48 -12.92 6.10
CA ASN A 287 -2.37 -12.32 4.76
C ASN A 287 -1.39 -11.14 4.73
N LEU A 288 -0.65 -10.92 5.82
CA LEU A 288 0.33 -9.86 5.85
C LEU A 288 1.42 -10.16 4.82
N TYR A 289 1.56 -9.28 3.84
CA TYR A 289 2.66 -9.37 2.90
C TYR A 289 3.96 -9.16 3.70
N SER A 290 4.92 -10.08 3.56
CA SER A 290 6.09 -10.11 4.43
C SER A 290 7.16 -9.11 3.99
N SER A 291 7.69 -8.33 4.93
CA SER A 291 8.84 -7.43 4.71
C SER A 291 10.11 -8.17 4.25
N PHE A 292 10.27 -9.44 4.61
CA PHE A 292 11.36 -10.29 4.11
C PHE A 292 11.38 -10.37 2.57
N LEU A 293 10.20 -10.27 1.94
CA LEU A 293 10.08 -10.24 0.48
C LEU A 293 10.60 -8.93 -0.12
N CYS A 294 10.68 -7.85 0.66
CA CYS A 294 11.26 -6.58 0.23
C CYS A 294 12.80 -6.64 0.22
N GLU A 295 13.38 -7.32 1.20
CA GLU A 295 14.83 -7.39 1.41
C GLU A 295 15.53 -8.42 0.52
N ASN A 296 14.85 -9.54 0.24
CA ASN A 296 15.48 -10.69 -0.41
C ASN A 296 15.53 -10.55 -1.94
N ARG A 297 16.65 -10.01 -2.43
CA ARG A 297 16.93 -9.85 -3.88
C ARG A 297 16.82 -11.16 -4.67
N GLU A 298 17.21 -12.29 -4.09
CA GLU A 298 17.16 -13.59 -4.78
C GLU A 298 15.72 -14.09 -4.95
N TYR A 299 14.86 -13.88 -3.95
CA TYR A 299 13.43 -14.19 -4.07
C TYR A 299 12.73 -13.29 -5.11
N ILE A 300 13.14 -12.02 -5.16
CA ILE A 300 12.64 -11.06 -6.16
C ILE A 300 13.09 -11.48 -7.57
N LYS A 301 14.35 -11.89 -7.77
CA LYS A 301 14.83 -12.43 -9.05
C LYS A 301 14.04 -13.65 -9.51
N ILE A 302 13.69 -14.58 -8.61
CA ILE A 302 12.89 -15.76 -8.94
C ILE A 302 11.48 -15.37 -9.45
N LYS A 303 10.87 -14.31 -8.90
CA LYS A 303 9.61 -13.73 -9.43
C LYS A 303 9.79 -12.97 -10.75
N LEU A 304 10.98 -12.41 -11.01
CA LEU A 304 11.32 -11.67 -12.24
C LEU A 304 11.86 -12.53 -13.39
N ILE A 305 12.01 -13.84 -13.22
CA ILE A 305 12.18 -14.77 -14.34
C ILE A 305 10.80 -15.00 -14.98
N LEU A 306 10.28 -13.98 -15.66
CA LEU A 306 9.28 -14.15 -16.71
C LEU A 306 10.05 -14.50 -17.99
N ASN A 307 9.95 -15.76 -18.40
CA ASN A 307 10.48 -16.33 -19.63
C ASN A 307 10.45 -15.32 -20.80
N THR A 308 11.59 -14.74 -21.15
CA THR A 308 11.77 -14.03 -22.43
C THR A 308 12.27 -14.96 -23.53
N HIS A 309 12.44 -16.25 -23.25
CA HIS A 309 12.59 -17.24 -24.31
C HIS A 309 11.24 -17.84 -24.66
N ILE A 310 10.67 -17.37 -25.76
CA ILE A 310 9.91 -18.21 -26.67
C ILE A 310 10.91 -19.26 -27.19
N PRO A 311 10.75 -20.56 -26.92
CA PRO A 311 11.25 -21.54 -27.87
C PRO A 311 10.27 -21.50 -29.04
N ASN A 312 10.79 -21.26 -30.24
CA ASN A 312 10.08 -21.59 -31.46
C ASN A 312 9.66 -23.07 -31.37
N ILE A 313 8.42 -23.33 -30.98
CA ILE A 313 7.80 -24.63 -31.24
C ILE A 313 7.39 -24.57 -32.70
N SER A 314 8.30 -25.05 -33.56
CA SER A 314 7.88 -25.54 -34.86
C SER A 314 6.91 -26.68 -34.61
N ILE A 315 5.65 -26.50 -34.99
CA ILE A 315 4.70 -27.59 -35.09
C ILE A 315 5.10 -28.40 -36.32
N SER A 316 6.08 -29.26 -36.16
CA SER A 316 6.39 -30.33 -37.10
C SER A 316 6.86 -31.54 -36.29
N ASN A 317 6.01 -32.56 -36.31
CA ASN A 317 6.28 -33.94 -35.91
C ASN A 317 6.37 -34.23 -34.40
N LEU A 318 5.22 -34.21 -33.74
CA LEU A 318 4.89 -35.28 -32.79
C LEU A 318 4.02 -36.32 -33.51
N PHE A 319 4.74 -37.30 -34.04
CA PHE A 319 4.35 -38.61 -34.54
C PHE A 319 3.16 -39.22 -33.79
N SER A 320 2.12 -39.62 -34.54
CA SER A 320 1.84 -41.01 -34.94
C SER A 320 1.24 -41.87 -33.84
N GLY A 321 -0.07 -42.05 -33.94
CA GLY A 321 -0.82 -43.07 -33.24
C GLY A 321 -2.14 -43.28 -33.95
N GLN A 322 -2.11 -43.88 -35.15
CA GLN A 322 -3.29 -44.59 -35.65
C GLN A 322 -3.61 -45.72 -34.65
N PRO A 323 -4.90 -45.99 -34.44
CA PRO A 323 -5.38 -47.31 -34.82
C PRO A 323 -6.32 -47.25 -36.02
N SER A 324 -6.09 -48.21 -36.90
CA SER A 324 -6.92 -48.65 -38.00
C SER A 324 -8.41 -48.76 -37.65
N LEU A 325 -9.25 -48.18 -38.51
CA LEU A 325 -10.57 -48.73 -38.81
C LEU A 325 -10.63 -48.94 -40.33
N HIS A 326 -10.63 -50.21 -40.72
CA HIS A 326 -10.87 -50.65 -42.10
C HIS A 326 -12.31 -50.30 -42.53
N PRO A 327 -12.56 -50.15 -43.84
CA PRO A 327 -13.85 -49.79 -44.40
C PRO A 327 -14.68 -51.04 -44.71
N SER A 328 -15.98 -51.00 -44.44
CA SER A 328 -16.94 -51.88 -45.12
C SER A 328 -17.88 -51.06 -46.00
N LYS A 329 -17.66 -51.17 -47.31
CA LYS A 329 -18.64 -50.89 -48.35
C LYS A 329 -19.85 -51.82 -48.19
N HIS A 330 -21.05 -51.31 -48.45
CA HIS A 330 -22.01 -51.80 -49.46
C HIS A 330 -23.34 -51.02 -49.34
N LYS A 331 -23.81 -50.38 -50.43
CA LYS A 331 -25.00 -50.76 -51.22
C LYS A 331 -26.22 -51.02 -50.32
N HIS A 332 -27.26 -50.19 -50.34
CA HIS A 332 -28.17 -49.92 -51.46
C HIS A 332 -28.92 -48.61 -51.26
#